data_AF-A0A350R0V7-F1
#
_entry.id   AF-A0A350R0V7-F1
#
_cell.length_a   1.000
_cell.length_b   1.000
_cell.length_c   1.000
_cell.angle_alpha   90.00
_cell.angle_beta   90.00
_cell.angle_gamma   90.00
#
_symmetry.space_group_name_H-M   'P 1'
#
loop_
_entity.id
_entity.type
_entity.pdbx_description
1 polymer ?
#
loop_
_entity_poly.entity_id
_entity_poly.type
_entity_poly.pdbx_seq_one_letter_code
_entity_poly.pdbx_strand_id
1 'polypeptide(L)'
;MNEEDAIHAQEDSRARFSDLPLSPPILQAVQNAGYETPSPIQAQAIPPLLEGSDLLGVAQTGTGKTAAFSLPLLSRIDESVKGPQILCLAPTRELALQVAEAIEGYAENLPKLRVVAVYGGTGYGEQIREFKRGAQVVVGTPGRIMDHIEKGYLKLDNLQAL
;
A
#
# COMPACT_ATOMS: atom_id res chain seq x y z
N MET A 1 -35.96 11.38 -27.89
CA MET A 1 -34.77 10.88 -27.18
C MET A 1 -33.94 10.25 -28.27
N ASN A 2 -32.88 10.93 -28.70
CA ASN A 2 -32.14 10.54 -29.90
C ASN A 2 -31.13 9.45 -29.51
N GLU A 3 -30.77 8.57 -30.45
CA GLU A 3 -29.76 7.51 -30.25
C GLU A 3 -28.39 8.10 -29.81
N GLU A 4 -28.11 9.36 -30.15
CA GLU A 4 -26.92 10.10 -29.70
C GLU A 4 -26.92 10.41 -28.19
N ASP A 5 -28.09 10.65 -27.58
CA ASP A 5 -28.21 10.87 -26.13
C ASP A 5 -27.98 9.56 -25.34
N ALA A 6 -28.29 8.41 -25.95
CA ALA A 6 -28.09 7.08 -25.36
C ALA A 6 -26.62 6.64 -25.40
N ILE A 7 -25.85 7.11 -26.40
CA ILE A 7 -24.42 6.81 -26.52
C ILE A 7 -23.61 7.60 -25.47
N HIS A 8 -23.98 8.84 -25.17
CA HIS A 8 -23.34 9.62 -24.10
C HIS A 8 -23.71 9.16 -22.68
N ALA A 9 -24.87 8.54 -22.48
CA ALA A 9 -25.26 7.98 -21.18
C ALA A 9 -24.47 6.71 -20.78
N GLN A 10 -23.72 6.09 -21.70
CA GLN A 10 -22.95 4.87 -21.42
C GLN A 10 -21.48 5.11 -21.01
N GLU A 11 -20.96 6.34 -21.10
CA GLU A 11 -19.58 6.65 -20.69
C GLU A 11 -19.42 6.96 -19.19
N ASP A 12 -20.52 7.24 -18.48
CA ASP A 12 -20.51 7.75 -17.09
C ASP A 12 -20.65 6.65 -16.01
N SER A 13 -20.50 5.36 -16.37
CA SER A 13 -20.55 4.23 -15.40
C SER A 13 -19.19 3.62 -15.03
N ARG A 14 -18.08 4.26 -15.42
CA ARG A 14 -16.76 3.84 -14.92
C ARG A 14 -16.56 4.41 -13.51
N ALA A 15 -16.50 3.52 -12.52
CA ALA A 15 -16.11 3.88 -11.16
C ALA A 15 -14.83 4.72 -11.19
N ARG A 16 -14.74 5.76 -10.35
CA ARG A 16 -13.55 6.61 -10.24
C ARG A 16 -12.89 6.41 -8.88
N PHE A 17 -11.60 6.74 -8.79
CA PHE A 17 -10.90 6.73 -7.50
C PHE A 17 -11.52 7.71 -6.50
N SER A 18 -12.11 8.82 -6.99
CA SER A 18 -12.86 9.78 -6.17
C SER A 18 -14.09 9.20 -5.49
N ASP A 19 -14.60 8.07 -5.99
CA ASP A 19 -15.80 7.42 -5.45
C ASP A 19 -15.44 6.40 -4.36
N LEU A 20 -14.15 6.11 -4.17
CA LEU A 20 -13.65 5.20 -3.15
C LEU A 20 -13.43 5.95 -1.83
N PRO A 21 -13.72 5.34 -0.67
CA PRO A 21 -13.60 5.99 0.64
C PRO A 21 -12.15 6.08 1.16
N LEU A 22 -11.22 6.54 0.31
CA LEU A 22 -9.82 6.77 0.66
C LEU A 22 -9.67 8.07 1.48
N SER A 23 -8.64 8.13 2.32
CA SER A 23 -8.35 9.37 3.04
C SER A 23 -7.91 10.48 2.07
N PRO A 24 -8.21 11.77 2.35
CA PRO A 24 -7.88 12.86 1.44
C PRO A 24 -6.40 12.92 1.01
N PRO A 25 -5.40 12.69 1.89
CA PRO A 25 -3.99 12.66 1.49
C PRO A 25 -3.68 11.58 0.44
N ILE A 26 -4.29 10.40 0.58
CA ILE A 26 -4.08 9.25 -0.31
C ILE A 26 -4.79 9.48 -1.64
N LEU A 27 -6.02 9.99 -1.62
CA LEU A 27 -6.73 10.33 -2.86
C LEU A 27 -5.96 11.38 -3.68
N GLN A 28 -5.41 12.41 -3.02
CA GLN A 28 -4.60 13.42 -3.70
C GLN A 28 -3.33 12.82 -4.32
N ALA A 29 -2.64 11.91 -3.62
CA ALA A 29 -1.45 11.24 -4.15
C ALA A 29 -1.77 10.39 -5.39
N VAL A 30 -2.89 9.67 -5.36
CA VAL A 30 -3.39 8.87 -6.48
C VAL A 30 -3.71 9.77 -7.69
N GLN A 31 -4.36 10.91 -7.48
CA GLN A 31 -4.63 11.87 -8.54
C GLN A 31 -3.36 12.50 -9.13
N ASN A 32 -2.38 12.84 -8.29
CA ASN A 32 -1.09 13.36 -8.72
C ASN A 32 -0.30 12.33 -9.55
N ALA A 33 -0.44 11.05 -9.22
CA ALA A 33 0.11 9.94 -10.00
C ALA A 33 -0.65 9.68 -11.33
N GLY A 34 -1.70 10.45 -11.62
CA GLY A 34 -2.50 10.34 -12.85
C GLY A 34 -3.52 9.22 -12.85
N TYR A 35 -3.91 8.70 -11.68
CA TYR A 35 -4.87 7.61 -11.57
C TYR A 35 -6.29 8.18 -11.48
N GLU A 36 -7.09 7.95 -12.52
CA GLU A 36 -8.49 8.40 -12.56
C GLU A 36 -9.48 7.26 -12.28
N THR A 37 -9.30 6.13 -12.97
CA THR A 37 -10.18 4.96 -12.92
C THR A 37 -9.46 3.79 -12.26
N PRO A 38 -9.98 3.18 -11.18
CA PRO A 38 -9.42 1.98 -10.60
C PRO A 38 -9.53 0.79 -11.54
N SER A 39 -8.52 -0.08 -11.51
CA SER A 39 -8.59 -1.38 -12.17
C SER A 39 -9.64 -2.28 -11.49
N PRO A 40 -10.11 -3.36 -12.15
CA PRO A 40 -11.12 -4.25 -11.56
C PRO A 40 -10.73 -4.82 -10.19
N ILE A 41 -9.45 -5.15 -9.98
CA ILE A 41 -8.97 -5.65 -8.68
C ILE A 41 -8.94 -4.55 -7.62
N GLN A 42 -8.64 -3.30 -7.99
CA GLN A 42 -8.66 -2.16 -7.07
C GLN A 42 -10.09 -1.81 -6.64
N ALA A 43 -11.01 -1.72 -7.60
CA ALA A 43 -12.42 -1.41 -7.33
C ALA A 43 -13.07 -2.47 -6.42
N GLN A 44 -12.68 -3.74 -6.55
CA GLN A 44 -13.21 -4.83 -5.73
C GLN A 44 -12.51 -5.00 -4.38
N ALA A 45 -11.20 -4.70 -4.29
CA ALA A 45 -10.43 -4.94 -3.07
C ALA A 45 -10.45 -3.75 -2.10
N ILE A 46 -10.49 -2.51 -2.58
CA ILE A 46 -10.34 -1.32 -1.74
C ILE A 46 -11.48 -1.20 -0.71
N PRO A 47 -12.78 -1.28 -1.09
CA PRO A 47 -13.87 -1.15 -0.12
C PRO A 47 -13.83 -2.18 1.04
N PRO A 48 -13.74 -3.51 0.80
CA PRO A 48 -13.72 -4.46 1.90
C PRO A 48 -12.46 -4.35 2.77
N LEU A 49 -11.31 -3.97 2.20
CA LEU A 49 -10.10 -3.70 2.98
C LEU A 49 -10.26 -2.46 3.88
N LEU A 50 -10.95 -1.42 3.43
CA LEU A 50 -11.27 -0.27 4.30
C LEU A 50 -12.20 -0.64 5.45
N GLU A 51 -13.04 -1.66 5.27
CA GLU A 51 -13.90 -2.21 6.33
C GLU A 51 -13.16 -3.13 7.31
N GLY A 52 -11.91 -3.50 7.02
CA GLY A 52 -11.11 -4.40 7.86
C GLY A 52 -11.26 -5.89 7.50
N SER A 53 -11.75 -6.22 6.31
CA SER A 53 -11.97 -7.61 5.90
C SER A 53 -10.72 -8.25 5.30
N ASP A 54 -10.45 -9.50 5.69
CA ASP A 54 -9.45 -10.34 5.02
C ASP A 54 -9.81 -10.60 3.55
N LEU A 55 -8.80 -10.59 2.67
CA LEU A 55 -9.00 -10.71 1.24
C LEU A 55 -7.98 -11.64 0.58
N LEU A 56 -8.49 -12.54 -0.27
CA LEU A 56 -7.67 -13.33 -1.20
C LEU A 56 -7.81 -12.75 -2.62
N GLY A 57 -6.81 -12.01 -3.07
CA GLY A 57 -6.79 -11.37 -4.39
C GLY A 57 -6.07 -12.22 -5.43
N VAL A 58 -6.79 -12.74 -6.43
CA VAL A 58 -6.19 -13.44 -7.57
C VAL A 58 -6.23 -12.54 -8.81
N ALA A 59 -5.07 -12.02 -9.22
CA ALA A 59 -4.95 -11.24 -10.44
C ALA A 59 -3.56 -11.39 -11.06
N GLN A 60 -3.45 -11.16 -12.37
CA GLN A 60 -2.16 -11.17 -13.09
C GLN A 60 -1.23 -10.03 -12.63
N THR A 61 0.07 -10.16 -12.81
CA THR A 61 1.04 -9.08 -12.57
C THR A 61 0.70 -7.85 -13.44
N GLY A 62 1.04 -6.65 -12.98
CA GLY A 62 0.73 -5.41 -13.71
C GLY A 62 -0.74 -4.93 -13.64
N THR A 63 -1.62 -5.62 -12.92
CA THR A 63 -3.06 -5.24 -12.79
C THR A 63 -3.36 -4.23 -11.69
N GLY A 64 -2.34 -3.64 -11.07
CA GLY A 64 -2.52 -2.64 -10.01
C GLY A 64 -2.77 -3.21 -8.61
N LYS A 65 -2.41 -4.48 -8.35
CA LYS A 65 -2.54 -5.13 -7.03
C LYS A 65 -1.86 -4.37 -5.90
N THR A 66 -0.71 -3.74 -6.14
CA THR A 66 0.00 -2.99 -5.10
C THR A 66 -0.85 -1.87 -4.54
N ALA A 67 -1.37 -1.00 -5.41
CA ALA A 67 -2.34 0.04 -5.02
C ALA A 67 -3.61 -0.57 -4.39
N ALA A 68 -4.08 -1.72 -4.88
CA ALA A 68 -5.30 -2.35 -4.38
C ALA A 68 -5.23 -2.66 -2.87
N PHE A 69 -4.07 -3.07 -2.35
CA PHE A 69 -3.89 -3.29 -0.91
C PHE A 69 -3.28 -2.09 -0.18
N SER A 70 -2.39 -1.31 -0.80
CA SER A 70 -1.65 -0.27 -0.09
C SER A 70 -2.50 0.98 0.18
N LEU A 71 -3.31 1.42 -0.78
CA LEU A 71 -4.15 2.62 -0.63
C LEU A 71 -5.11 2.52 0.57
N PRO A 72 -5.85 1.42 0.78
CA PRO A 72 -6.74 1.32 1.93
C PRO A 72 -5.97 1.22 3.26
N LEU A 73 -4.83 0.52 3.29
CA LEU A 73 -4.00 0.41 4.50
C LEU A 73 -3.37 1.77 4.88
N LEU A 74 -2.85 2.51 3.89
CA LEU A 74 -2.32 3.85 4.09
C LEU A 74 -3.42 4.85 4.50
N SER A 75 -4.66 4.65 4.06
CA SER A 75 -5.78 5.51 4.47
C SER A 75 -6.11 5.40 5.96
N ARG A 76 -5.69 4.31 6.62
CA ARG A 76 -5.94 4.03 8.04
C ARG A 76 -4.71 4.21 8.94
N ILE A 77 -3.56 4.58 8.38
CA ILE A 77 -2.31 4.65 9.13
C ILE A 77 -2.27 5.84 10.09
N ASP A 78 -1.72 5.64 11.28
CA ASP A 78 -1.48 6.72 12.24
C ASP A 78 -0.01 7.15 12.21
N GLU A 79 0.27 8.31 11.62
CA GLU A 79 1.61 8.91 11.56
C GLU A 79 2.23 9.24 12.92
N SER A 80 1.42 9.35 13.98
CA SER A 80 1.89 9.61 15.34
C SER A 80 2.49 8.35 16.01
N VAL A 81 2.08 7.16 15.57
CA VAL A 81 2.58 5.88 16.05
C VAL A 81 3.89 5.57 15.36
N LYS A 82 4.96 5.47 16.17
CA LYS A 82 6.28 5.04 15.69
C LYS A 82 6.39 3.53 15.75
N GLY A 83 6.83 2.94 14.64
CA GLY A 83 7.06 1.50 14.50
C GLY A 83 6.04 0.84 13.56
N PRO A 84 6.29 -0.43 13.20
CA PRO A 84 5.59 -1.10 12.10
C PRO A 84 4.09 -1.22 12.34
N GLN A 85 3.30 -0.67 11.42
CA GLN A 85 1.85 -0.80 11.33
C GLN A 85 1.46 -1.68 10.14
N ILE A 86 2.22 -1.60 9.04
CA ILE A 86 2.00 -2.42 7.84
C ILE A 86 3.22 -3.30 7.60
N LEU A 87 3.00 -4.60 7.41
CA LEU A 87 4.01 -5.55 6.96
C LEU A 87 3.60 -6.16 5.61
N CYS A 88 4.42 -5.97 4.59
CA CYS A 88 4.25 -6.59 3.28
C CYS A 88 5.39 -7.59 3.04
N LEU A 89 5.04 -8.84 2.72
CA LEU A 89 6.02 -9.88 2.40
C LEU A 89 6.11 -10.05 0.89
N ALA A 90 7.33 -9.95 0.36
CA ALA A 90 7.64 -10.16 -1.05
C ALA A 90 8.64 -11.32 -1.22
N PRO A 91 8.52 -12.16 -2.26
CA PRO A 91 9.39 -13.32 -2.46
C PRO A 91 10.83 -12.94 -2.83
N THR A 92 11.06 -11.77 -3.43
CA THR A 92 12.37 -11.34 -3.92
C THR A 92 12.71 -9.93 -3.44
N ARG A 93 14.00 -9.60 -3.47
CA ARG A 93 14.51 -8.26 -3.13
C ARG A 93 13.93 -7.21 -4.08
N GLU A 94 13.92 -7.52 -5.36
CA GLU A 94 13.49 -6.62 -6.43
C GLU A 94 12.02 -6.27 -6.25
N LEU A 95 11.18 -7.26 -5.95
CA LEU A 95 9.76 -7.01 -5.70
C LEU A 95 9.53 -6.26 -4.38
N ALA A 96 10.31 -6.53 -3.33
CA ALA A 96 10.23 -5.75 -2.09
C ALA A 96 10.55 -4.27 -2.33
N LEU A 97 11.59 -3.98 -3.13
CA LEU A 97 11.96 -2.62 -3.51
C LEU A 97 10.86 -1.94 -4.34
N GLN A 98 10.34 -2.62 -5.37
CA GLN A 98 9.26 -2.09 -6.20
C GLN A 98 7.99 -1.78 -5.40
N VAL A 99 7.63 -2.66 -4.45
CA VAL A 99 6.46 -2.42 -3.59
C VAL A 99 6.71 -1.26 -2.62
N ALA A 100 7.91 -1.17 -2.02
CA ALA A 100 8.26 -0.05 -1.15
C ALA A 100 8.21 1.30 -1.89
N GLU A 101 8.81 1.38 -3.08
CA GLU A 101 8.81 2.58 -3.93
C GLU A 101 7.38 3.01 -4.32
N ALA A 102 6.53 2.05 -4.70
CA ALA A 102 5.13 2.34 -4.99
C ALA A 102 4.39 2.89 -3.76
N ILE A 103 4.59 2.29 -2.58
CA ILE A 103 3.98 2.75 -1.33
C ILE A 103 4.48 4.15 -0.95
N GLU A 104 5.77 4.44 -1.14
CA GLU A 104 6.33 5.79 -0.92
C GLU A 104 5.65 6.82 -1.81
N GLY A 105 5.42 6.52 -3.09
CA GLY A 105 4.67 7.38 -4.00
C GLY A 105 3.24 7.64 -3.54
N TYR A 106 2.53 6.61 -3.09
CA TYR A 106 1.16 6.78 -2.56
C TYR A 106 1.12 7.51 -1.21
N ALA A 107 2.24 7.55 -0.49
CA ALA A 107 2.38 8.21 0.80
C ALA A 107 3.01 9.62 0.71
N GLU A 108 3.15 10.20 -0.49
CA GLU A 108 3.82 11.50 -0.68
C GLU A 108 3.23 12.62 0.19
N ASN A 109 1.94 12.53 0.52
CA ASN A 109 1.21 13.49 1.35
C ASN A 109 1.15 13.12 2.85
N LEU A 110 1.95 12.14 3.30
CA LEU A 110 2.10 11.68 4.69
C LEU A 110 3.53 11.96 5.19
N PRO A 111 3.86 13.19 5.61
CA PRO A 111 5.24 13.67 5.77
C PRO A 111 6.03 13.00 6.90
N LYS A 112 5.36 12.32 7.84
CA LYS A 112 6.02 11.59 8.95
C LYS A 112 6.04 10.08 8.72
N LEU A 113 5.38 9.59 7.66
CA LEU A 113 5.40 8.19 7.33
C LEU A 113 6.79 7.76 6.86
N ARG A 114 7.21 6.57 7.28
CA ARG A 114 8.46 5.95 6.87
C ARG A 114 8.18 4.55 6.34
N VAL A 115 8.60 4.34 5.10
CA VAL A 115 8.61 3.03 4.43
C VAL A 115 10.04 2.51 4.47
N VAL A 116 10.21 1.20 4.72
CA VAL A 116 11.52 0.56 4.68
C VAL A 116 11.45 -0.77 3.94
N ALA A 117 12.37 -0.97 3.01
CA ALA A 117 12.59 -2.24 2.34
C ALA A 117 13.61 -3.10 3.11
N VAL A 118 13.26 -4.36 3.39
CA VAL A 118 14.02 -5.27 4.25
C VAL A 118 14.34 -6.56 3.51
N TYR A 119 15.60 -6.76 3.17
CA TYR A 119 16.06 -7.92 2.39
C TYR A 119 17.52 -8.27 2.70
N GLY A 120 17.91 -9.51 2.36
CA GLY A 120 19.26 -10.03 2.59
C GLY A 120 20.30 -9.48 1.60
N GLY A 121 21.56 -9.89 1.77
CA GLY A 121 22.67 -9.45 0.90
C GLY A 121 23.24 -8.07 1.25
N THR A 122 22.71 -7.40 2.27
CA THR A 122 23.22 -6.16 2.85
C THR A 122 23.41 -6.30 4.36
N GLY A 123 24.25 -5.44 4.94
CA GLY A 123 24.43 -5.39 6.39
C GLY A 123 23.14 -4.99 7.11
N TYR A 124 22.98 -5.41 8.37
CA TYR A 124 21.79 -5.08 9.16
C TYR A 124 21.65 -3.59 9.50
N GLY A 125 22.77 -2.85 9.53
CA GLY A 125 22.85 -1.53 10.16
C GLY A 125 21.87 -0.49 9.60
N GLU A 126 21.66 -0.46 8.29
CA GLU A 126 20.71 0.48 7.68
C GLU A 126 19.26 0.17 8.03
N GLN A 127 18.87 -1.10 7.92
CA GLN A 127 17.52 -1.57 8.28
C GLN A 127 17.23 -1.31 9.77
N ILE A 128 18.20 -1.57 10.65
CA ILE A 128 18.09 -1.26 12.09
C ILE A 128 17.93 0.24 12.33
N ARG A 129 18.65 1.10 11.60
CA ARG A 129 18.51 2.55 11.73
C ARG A 129 17.09 2.99 11.38
N GLU A 130 16.52 2.48 10.30
CA GLU A 130 15.15 2.85 9.90
C GLU A 130 14.09 2.34 10.89
N PHE A 131 14.26 1.14 11.45
CA PHE A 131 13.38 0.68 12.56
C PHE A 131 13.46 1.60 13.77
N LYS A 132 14.67 2.02 14.18
CA LYS A 132 14.86 2.98 15.29
C LYS A 132 14.25 4.36 15.01
N ARG A 133 14.15 4.76 13.75
CA ARG A 133 13.49 6.00 13.32
C ARG A 133 11.96 5.88 13.31
N GLY A 134 11.43 4.69 13.56
CA GLY A 134 10.01 4.42 13.71
C GLY A 134 9.30 4.02 12.43
N ALA A 135 9.98 3.33 11.50
CA ALA A 135 9.40 2.83 10.26
C ALA A 135 8.02 2.18 10.46
N GLN A 136 6.98 2.73 9.83
CA GLN A 136 5.60 2.28 9.96
C GLN A 136 5.21 1.30 8.86
N VAL A 137 5.81 1.38 7.68
CA VAL A 137 5.59 0.39 6.62
C VAL A 137 6.88 -0.39 6.39
N VAL A 138 6.79 -1.70 6.58
CA VAL A 138 7.90 -2.63 6.37
C VAL A 138 7.56 -3.53 5.20
N VAL A 139 8.36 -3.48 4.14
CA VAL A 139 8.22 -4.36 2.97
C VAL A 139 9.46 -5.22 2.90
N GLY A 140 9.35 -6.55 2.88
CA GLY A 140 10.57 -7.35 2.92
C GLY A 140 10.45 -8.82 2.54
N THR A 141 11.60 -9.46 2.40
CA THR A 141 11.68 -10.89 2.14
C THR A 141 11.52 -11.69 3.44
N PRO A 142 10.77 -12.81 3.44
CA PRO A 142 10.43 -13.54 4.66
C PRO A 142 11.64 -13.88 5.54
N GLY A 143 12.71 -14.40 4.94
CA GLY A 143 13.91 -14.79 5.69
C GLY A 143 14.57 -13.62 6.43
N ARG A 144 14.68 -12.45 5.78
CA ARG A 144 15.31 -11.28 6.43
C ARG A 144 14.40 -10.63 7.47
N ILE A 145 13.09 -10.62 7.24
CA ILE A 145 12.12 -10.15 8.24
C ILE A 145 12.22 -11.02 9.50
N MET A 146 12.20 -12.34 9.33
CA MET A 146 12.34 -13.29 10.44
C MET A 146 13.65 -13.07 11.20
N ASP A 147 14.76 -12.92 10.49
CA ASP A 147 16.08 -12.62 11.07
C ASP A 147 16.07 -11.41 12.01
N HIS A 148 15.34 -10.34 11.67
CA HIS A 148 15.25 -9.13 12.49
C HIS A 148 14.31 -9.28 13.68
N ILE A 149 13.23 -10.06 13.52
CA ILE A 149 12.29 -10.37 14.60
C ILE A 149 13.01 -11.22 15.66
N GLU A 150 13.67 -12.31 15.25
CA GLU A 150 14.39 -13.22 16.15
C GLU A 150 15.51 -12.52 16.93
N LYS A 151 16.18 -11.55 16.30
CA LYS A 151 17.24 -10.75 16.93
C LYS A 151 16.69 -9.57 17.77
N GLY A 152 15.37 -9.35 17.76
CA GLY A 152 14.71 -8.27 18.51
C GLY A 152 14.91 -6.87 17.91
N TYR A 153 15.36 -6.76 16.66
CA TYR A 153 15.55 -5.49 15.96
C TYR A 153 14.25 -4.93 15.41
N LEU A 154 13.39 -5.82 14.90
CA LEU A 154 12.05 -5.48 14.41
C LEU A 154 11.02 -5.94 15.43
N LYS A 155 10.24 -5.00 15.94
CA LYS A 155 9.12 -5.28 16.84
C LYS A 155 7.81 -5.02 16.12
N LEU A 156 6.85 -5.92 16.28
CA LEU A 156 5.60 -5.92 15.52
C LEU A 156 4.38 -5.59 16.40
N ASP A 157 4.60 -5.01 17.58
CA ASP A 157 3.56 -4.72 18.59
C ASP A 157 2.45 -3.80 18.08
N ASN A 158 2.75 -3.00 17.05
CA ASN A 158 1.84 -2.01 16.47
C ASN A 158 1.25 -2.45 15.12
N LEU A 159 1.42 -3.71 14.70
CA LEU A 159 0.88 -4.17 13.42
C LEU A 159 -0.65 -4.01 13.41
N GLN A 160 -1.11 -3.33 12.38
CA GLN A 160 -2.51 -3.11 12.04
C GLN A 160 -2.67 -3.62 10.61
N ALA A 161 -2.66 -4.94 10.48
CA ALA A 161 -3.03 -5.57 9.21
C ALA A 161 -4.54 -5.81 9.28
N LEU A 162 -5.29 -4.72 9.10
CA LEU A 162 -6.76 -4.60 9.24
C LEU A 162 -7.28 -4.62 10.68
#